data_AF-A0A2E9MFH2-F1
#
_entry.id   AF-A0A2E9MFH2-F1
#
_cell.length_a   1.000
_cell.length_b   1.000
_cell.length_c   1.000
_cell.angle_alpha   90.00
_cell.angle_beta   90.00
_cell.angle_gamma   90.00
#
_symmetry.space_group_name_H-M   'P 1'
#
loop_
_entity.id
_entity.type
_entity.pdbx_description
1 polymer ?
#
loop_
_entity_poly.entity_id
_entity_poly.type
_entity_poly.pdbx_seq_one_letter_code
_entity_poly.pdbx_strand_id
1 'polypeptide(L)' 'MDGLVAMAATAEAIGLNDTVGRIKPGLVADLAAFAGDPADDIRHLDIASSVVQSGRLVKLKDQTLV' A
#
# COMPACT_ATOMS: atom_id res chain seq x y z
N MET A 1 16.11 -7.59 -5.90
CA MET A 1 15.57 -6.83 -4.75
C MET A 1 14.29 -6.25 -5.28
N ASP A 2 13.20 -6.96 -5.07
CA ASP A 2 12.03 -6.83 -5.93
C ASP A 2 11.00 -5.90 -5.26
N GLY A 3 10.86 -4.69 -5.80
CA GLY A 3 9.60 -3.95 -5.93
C GLY A 3 8.86 -3.32 -4.72
N LEU A 4 9.12 -3.64 -3.45
CA LEU A 4 8.26 -3.12 -2.34
C LEU A 4 9.00 -2.84 -1.02
N VAL A 5 9.90 -1.85 -1.00
CA VAL A 5 10.76 -1.59 0.19
C VAL A 5 10.34 -0.35 1.02
N ALA A 6 9.44 0.51 0.55
CA ALA A 6 9.20 1.80 1.22
C ALA A 6 8.40 1.74 2.54
N MET A 7 7.65 0.66 2.82
CA MET A 7 6.73 0.62 3.99
C MET A 7 7.12 -0.39 5.06
N ALA A 8 7.76 -1.50 4.68
CA ALA A 8 8.19 -2.54 5.61
C ALA A 8 9.28 -2.05 6.56
N ALA A 9 10.29 -1.34 6.03
CA ALA A 9 11.40 -0.80 6.83
C ALA A 9 10.90 0.22 7.87
N THR A 10 9.94 1.07 7.49
CA THR A 10 9.34 2.04 8.41
C THR A 10 8.53 1.34 9.50
N ALA A 11 7.69 0.36 9.15
CA ALA A 11 6.90 -0.39 10.12
C ALA A 11 7.80 -1.15 11.12
N GLU A 12 8.91 -1.73 10.65
CA GLU A 12 9.91 -2.37 11.50
C GLU A 12 10.60 -1.37 12.44
N ALA A 13 11.03 -0.22 11.91
CA ALA A 13 11.71 0.82 12.69
C ALA A 13 10.88 1.35 13.87
N ILE A 14 9.55 1.25 13.80
CA ILE A 14 8.63 1.72 14.84
C ILE A 14 7.86 0.58 15.56
N GLY A 15 8.25 -0.69 15.34
CA GLY A 15 7.67 -1.84 16.04
C GLY A 15 6.24 -2.22 15.62
N LEU A 16 5.83 -1.86 14.40
CA LEU A 16 4.52 -2.16 13.82
C LEU A 16 4.57 -3.23 12.70
N ASN A 17 5.71 -3.91 12.52
CA ASN A 17 5.91 -4.92 11.46
C ASN A 17 5.00 -6.16 11.57
N ASP A 18 4.40 -6.39 12.73
CA ASP A 18 3.42 -7.45 12.97
C ASP A 18 1.97 -6.96 12.81
N THR A 19 1.79 -5.71 12.38
CA THR A 19 0.48 -5.08 12.17
C THR A 19 0.32 -4.54 10.75
N VAL A 20 1.32 -3.84 10.20
CA VAL A 20 1.28 -3.16 8.89
C VAL A 20 2.61 -3.27 8.12
N GLY A 21 2.63 -2.73 6.90
CA GLY A 21 3.85 -2.54 6.10
C GLY A 21 4.20 -3.70 5.16
N ARG A 22 3.44 -4.81 5.20
CA ARG A 22 3.60 -5.98 4.31
C ARG A 22 2.24 -6.56 3.92
N ILE A 23 2.18 -7.21 2.77
CA ILE A 23 1.00 -7.99 2.36
C ILE A 23 1.17 -9.42 2.87
N LYS A 24 0.50 -9.76 3.97
CA LYS A 24 0.56 -11.09 4.61
C LYS A 24 -0.73 -11.36 5.40
N PRO A 25 -1.25 -12.61 5.43
CA PRO A 25 -2.36 -12.97 6.31
C PRO A 25 -2.08 -12.61 7.78
N GLY A 26 -3.10 -12.12 8.47
CA GLY A 26 -3.02 -11.69 9.87
C GLY A 26 -2.59 -10.24 10.09
N LEU A 27 -2.16 -9.52 9.04
CA LEU A 27 -1.90 -8.09 9.09
C LEU A 27 -3.15 -7.27 8.73
N VAL A 28 -3.13 -5.98 9.06
CA VAL A 28 -4.18 -5.04 8.67
C VAL A 28 -4.20 -4.92 7.14
N ALA A 29 -5.39 -5.03 6.56
CA ALA A 29 -5.61 -4.96 5.12
C ALA A 29 -5.58 -3.51 4.62
N ASP A 30 -4.39 -2.91 4.62
CA ASP A 30 -4.10 -1.61 4.02
C ASP A 30 -3.39 -1.82 2.67
N LEU A 31 -4.05 -1.41 1.58
CA LEU A 31 -3.60 -1.65 0.21
C LEU A 31 -3.90 -0.43 -0.66
N ALA A 32 -2.98 -0.12 -1.57
CA ALA A 32 -3.18 0.85 -2.64
C ALA A 32 -2.75 0.24 -3.97
N ALA A 33 -3.54 0.46 -5.01
CA ALA A 33 -3.21 0.10 -6.37
C ALA A 33 -2.86 1.35 -7.17
N PHE A 34 -1.88 1.25 -8.06
CA PHE A 34 -1.39 2.34 -8.90
C PHE A 34 -1.47 1.94 -10.37
N ALA A 35 -1.57 2.92 -11.27
CA ALA A 35 -1.70 2.66 -12.69
C ALA A 35 -0.36 2.27 -13.37
N GLY A 36 0.77 2.70 -12.80
CA GLY A 36 2.12 2.41 -13.31
C GLY A 36 2.95 1.55 -12.35
N ASP A 37 4.05 1.00 -12.86
CA ASP A 37 4.98 0.19 -12.09
C ASP A 37 6.03 1.07 -11.37
N PRO A 38 6.06 1.08 -10.03
CA PRO A 38 7.06 1.85 -9.28
C PRO A 38 8.49 1.31 -9.37
N ALA A 39 8.69 0.08 -9.85
CA ALA A 39 10.03 -0.46 -10.13
C ALA A 39 10.67 0.20 -11.36
N ASP A 40 9.85 0.66 -12.32
CA ASP A 40 10.31 1.38 -13.51
C ASP A 40 10.50 2.88 -13.22
N ASP A 41 9.54 3.50 -12.52
CA ASP A 41 9.59 4.90 -12.12
C ASP A 41 8.81 5.12 -10.82
N ILE A 42 9.51 5.54 -9.76
CA ILE A 42 8.92 5.77 -8.43
C ILE A 42 7.78 6.80 -8.46
N ARG A 43 7.75 7.69 -9.46
CA ARG A 43 6.67 8.68 -9.65
C ARG A 43 5.32 8.02 -9.94
N HIS A 44 5.29 6.75 -10.32
CA HIS A 44 4.04 6.01 -10.46
C HIS A 44 3.30 5.78 -9.11
N LEU A 45 3.93 6.07 -7.96
CA LEU A 45 3.28 6.07 -6.64
C LEU A 45 2.51 7.36 -6.30
N ASP A 46 2.44 8.35 -7.20
CA ASP A 46 1.85 9.67 -6.93
C ASP A 46 0.34 9.60 -6.59
N ILE A 47 -0.45 8.91 -7.42
CA ILE A 47 -1.91 8.82 -7.24
C ILE A 47 -2.36 7.37 -7.32
N ALA A 48 -2.80 6.82 -6.18
CA ALA A 48 -3.42 5.50 -6.13
C ALA A 48 -4.77 5.51 -6.84
N SER A 49 -5.01 4.57 -7.76
CA SER A 49 -6.28 4.41 -8.48
C SER A 49 -7.36 3.75 -7.61
N SER A 50 -6.97 2.88 -6.68
CA SER A 50 -7.85 2.21 -5.72
C SER A 50 -7.16 2.09 -4.37
N VAL A 51 -7.94 2.16 -3.28
CA VAL A 51 -7.45 2.11 -1.90
C VAL A 51 -8.38 1.27 -1.04
N VAL A 52 -7.80 0.32 -0.33
CA VAL A 52 -8.44 -0.41 0.77
C VAL A 52 -7.75 0.03 2.06
N GLN A 53 -8.52 0.51 3.03
CA GLN A 53 -8.03 0.92 4.34
C GLN A 53 -8.71 0.09 5.41
N SER A 54 -7.93 -0.64 6.20
CA SER A 54 -8.42 -1.52 7.28
C SER A 54 -9.54 -2.46 6.81
N GLY A 55 -9.38 -3.02 5.60
CA GLY A 55 -10.36 -3.92 4.98
C GLY A 55 -11.59 -3.23 4.37
N ARG A 56 -11.68 -1.89 4.39
CA ARG A 56 -12.75 -1.13 3.73
C ARG A 56 -12.27 -0.53 2.42
N LEU A 57 -13.03 -0.71 1.34
CA LEU A 57 -12.76 -0.04 0.08
C LEU A 57 -13.15 1.44 0.20
N VAL A 58 -12.17 2.35 0.11
CA VAL A 58 -12.37 3.80 0.25
C VAL A 58 -12.18 4.57 -1.06
N LYS A 59 -11.51 3.95 -2.04
CA LYS A 59 -11.38 4.44 -3.42
C LYS A 59 -11.40 3.25 -4.37
N LEU A 60 -12.15 3.35 -5.47
CA LEU A 60 -12.20 2.33 -6.52
C LEU A 60 -12.18 2.99 -7.89
N LYS A 61 -11.20 2.63 -8.73
CA LYS A 61 -11.11 3.12 -10.12
C LYS A 61 -11.29 4.63 -10.24
N ASP A 62 -10.49 5.37 -9.47
CA ASP A 62 -10.52 6.83 -9.41
C ASP A 62 -11.75 7.49 -8.79
N GLN A 63 -12.71 6.69 -8.34
CA GLN A 63 -13.86 7.15 -7.57
C GLN A 63 -13.61 7.02 -6.06
N THR A 64 -13.61 8.13 -5.35
CA THR A 64 -13.62 8.14 -3.87
C THR A 64 -15.00 7.72 -3.37
N LEU A 65 -15.04 6.85 -2.35
CA LEU A 65 -16.26 6.22 -1.82
C LEU A 65 -16.64 6.70 -0.40
N VAL A 66 -15.93 7.72 0.12
CA VAL A 66 -16.12 8.26 1.48
C VAL A 66 -17.54 8.75 1.74
#